data_AF-A7RKT2-F1
#
_entry.id   AF-A7RKT2-F1
#
_cell.length_a   1.000
_cell.length_b   1.000
_cell.length_c   1.000
_cell.angle_alpha   90.00
_cell.angle_beta   90.00
_cell.angle_gamma   90.00
#
_symmetry.space_group_name_H-M   'P 1'
#
loop_
_entity.id
_entity.type
_entity.pdbx_description
1 polymer ?
#
loop_
_entity_poly.entity_id
_entity_poly.type
_entity_poly.pdbx_seq_one_letter_code
_entity_poly.pdbx_strand_id
1 'polypeptide(L)'
;MSTGLGEEKDKLKGSIPLVAVENVTVCNDSNRSMCITGPFKHPMVLQALSCDECQQWVTDISQAASEVHQEFAMIKYARGGKAIPHERVFRLDNENLHIMWKKRGKIYGFNFRNSCEWGQLCSLDLICDSPKAFVKWKNANVLETQCGMNHEERLVFNSFLMLFDSLNEQARLLSVYATYARSYPHLGLSPEEFQAFLAKEQKESLSLAMCAKLIYAHDKLHTMFKRKCAGNDPDAFKRSKHFLSLHGFISFLRSQDNSIVKPEHNKVYQDMDQPLSDYFINSSHNTYLTGHQLKGLSSLEAYVRALLQGCRCIELDIWDGPDEPIITHGRTLTSKIRFRDVVQIIKEYAFEVSEYPLILSLENHCNIQQQAQMAEIFLKDFGDMLVTQDFCRGNVLPSPNALKRRIILKGKIRIKKKIKRAPPGVWSPPEKF
;
A
#
# COMPACT_ATOMS: atom_id res chain seq x y z
N MET A 1 23.76 -21.47 48.70
CA MET A 1 23.80 -20.50 47.59
C MET A 1 23.76 -21.27 46.28
N SER A 2 22.60 -21.30 45.62
CA SER A 2 22.38 -21.41 44.17
C SER A 2 20.92 -21.78 43.96
N THR A 3 20.07 -20.77 43.80
CA THR A 3 18.70 -20.96 43.29
C THR A 3 18.78 -20.96 41.77
N GLY A 4 18.79 -22.15 41.19
CA GLY A 4 18.54 -22.34 39.77
C GLY A 4 17.03 -22.36 39.52
N LEU A 5 16.51 -21.28 38.93
CA LEU A 5 15.20 -21.28 38.29
C LEU A 5 15.47 -20.98 36.81
N GLY A 6 15.26 -21.99 35.97
CA GLY A 6 15.23 -21.84 34.53
C GLY A 6 13.98 -21.06 34.14
N GLU A 7 14.17 -19.89 33.55
CA GLU A 7 13.11 -19.20 32.80
C GLU A 7 13.04 -19.81 31.41
N GLU A 8 12.07 -20.69 31.20
CA GLU A 8 11.56 -20.97 29.85
C GLU A 8 10.99 -19.67 29.29
N LYS A 9 11.69 -19.07 28.32
CA LYS A 9 11.15 -18.00 27.48
C LYS A 9 9.96 -18.55 26.69
N ASP A 10 8.75 -18.27 27.15
CA ASP A 10 7.52 -18.46 26.39
C ASP A 10 7.65 -17.74 25.04
N LYS A 11 7.94 -18.50 23.99
CA LYS A 11 7.84 -18.02 22.61
C LYS A 11 6.35 -17.76 22.34
N LEU A 12 5.98 -16.48 22.16
CA LEU A 12 4.67 -16.07 21.66
C LEU A 12 4.32 -16.89 20.41
N LYS A 13 3.42 -17.87 20.58
CA LYS A 13 2.85 -18.64 19.46
C LYS A 13 1.78 -17.78 18.80
N GLY A 14 2.18 -16.98 17.82
CA GLY A 14 1.29 -16.18 17.00
C GLY A 14 2.01 -15.63 15.77
N SER A 15 1.31 -15.52 14.66
CA SER A 15 1.80 -14.87 13.44
C SER A 15 0.82 -13.78 13.03
N ILE A 16 1.31 -12.56 12.78
CA ILE A 16 0.51 -11.50 12.19
C ILE A 16 0.92 -11.30 10.73
N PRO A 17 -0.05 -11.33 9.80
CA PRO A 17 0.25 -11.03 8.41
C PRO A 17 0.44 -9.52 8.22
N LEU A 18 1.48 -9.13 7.48
CA LEU A 18 1.80 -7.73 7.19
C LEU A 18 0.65 -6.96 6.51
N VAL A 19 -0.20 -7.63 5.73
CA VAL A 19 -1.40 -6.99 5.14
C VAL A 19 -2.41 -6.52 6.20
N ALA A 20 -2.43 -7.16 7.36
CA ALA A 20 -3.31 -6.79 8.47
C ALA A 20 -2.69 -5.72 9.39
N VAL A 21 -1.42 -5.39 9.19
CA VAL A 21 -0.77 -4.29 9.89
C VAL A 21 -1.28 -3.00 9.25
N GLU A 22 -2.09 -2.24 9.97
CA GLU A 22 -2.55 -0.92 9.54
C GLU A 22 -1.59 0.18 9.98
N ASN A 23 -0.92 -0.02 11.14
CA ASN A 23 0.08 0.91 11.64
C ASN A 23 1.07 0.21 12.57
N VAL A 24 2.28 0.78 12.67
CA VAL A 24 3.30 0.41 13.64
C VAL A 24 3.90 1.69 14.21
N THR A 25 3.80 1.90 15.52
CA THR A 25 4.27 3.13 16.17
C THR A 25 5.04 2.81 17.45
N VAL A 26 5.98 3.67 17.84
CA VAL A 26 6.57 3.62 19.18
C VAL A 26 5.49 4.03 20.21
N CYS A 27 5.44 3.36 21.36
CA CYS A 27 4.50 3.70 22.43
C CYS A 27 4.96 4.98 23.15
N ASN A 28 4.03 5.91 23.37
CA ASN A 28 4.32 7.20 24.02
C ASN A 28 4.95 7.07 25.42
N ASP A 29 4.66 5.99 26.13
CA ASP A 29 5.12 5.78 27.51
C ASP A 29 6.50 5.08 27.59
N SER A 30 7.04 4.60 26.47
CA SER A 30 8.30 3.85 26.42
C SER A 30 8.90 3.81 25.01
N ASN A 31 10.06 4.44 24.83
CA ASN A 31 10.84 4.37 23.58
C ASN A 31 11.40 2.97 23.26
N ARG A 32 11.18 1.99 24.16
CA ARG A 32 11.53 0.58 23.95
C ARG A 32 10.32 -0.27 23.60
N SER A 33 9.14 0.33 23.49
CA SER A 33 7.91 -0.40 23.21
C SER A 33 7.30 0.10 21.90
N MET A 34 6.77 -0.81 21.10
CA MET A 34 6.03 -0.49 19.89
C MET A 34 4.63 -1.09 19.93
N CYS A 35 3.70 -0.42 19.24
CA CYS A 35 2.31 -0.77 19.10
C CYS A 35 2.02 -1.09 17.63
N ILE A 36 1.48 -2.27 17.37
CA ILE A 36 0.97 -2.67 16.05
C ILE A 36 -0.55 -2.63 16.11
N THR A 37 -1.16 -1.85 15.21
CA THR A 37 -2.61 -1.78 15.05
C THR A 37 -3.05 -2.40 13.73
N GLY A 38 -4.31 -2.80 13.68
CA GLY A 38 -4.92 -3.51 12.56
C GLY A 38 -6.37 -3.85 12.87
N PRO A 39 -7.02 -4.73 12.09
CA PRO A 39 -8.38 -5.21 12.34
C PRO A 39 -8.42 -6.23 13.50
N PHE A 40 -7.57 -6.03 14.51
CA PHE A 40 -7.47 -6.84 15.72
C PHE A 40 -8.38 -6.24 16.80
N LYS A 41 -8.90 -7.08 17.71
CA LYS A 41 -9.72 -6.61 18.84
C LYS A 41 -8.93 -5.71 19.79
N HIS A 42 -7.63 -5.96 19.92
CA HIS A 42 -6.71 -5.21 20.76
C HIS A 42 -5.42 -4.95 19.97
N PRO A 43 -4.80 -3.76 20.12
CA PRO A 43 -3.47 -3.51 19.59
C PRO A 43 -2.47 -4.51 20.19
N MET A 44 -1.48 -4.92 19.40
CA MET A 44 -0.35 -5.65 19.96
C MET A 44 0.70 -4.67 20.45
N VAL A 45 1.17 -4.87 21.67
CA VAL A 45 2.29 -4.11 22.22
C VAL A 45 3.47 -5.06 22.40
N LEU A 46 4.61 -4.69 21.82
CA LEU A 46 5.86 -5.43 21.90
C LEU A 46 6.92 -4.54 22.54
N GLN A 47 7.78 -5.14 23.38
CA GLN A 47 8.88 -4.43 24.03
C GLN A 47 10.21 -5.00 23.55
N ALA A 48 11.04 -4.15 22.98
CA ALA A 48 12.39 -4.45 22.54
C ALA A 48 13.40 -4.36 23.70
N LEU A 49 14.59 -4.93 23.51
CA LEU A 49 15.67 -4.89 24.50
C LEU A 49 16.33 -3.51 24.54
N SER A 50 16.33 -2.78 23.42
CA SER A 50 16.86 -1.42 23.30
C SER A 50 15.95 -0.49 22.49
N CYS A 51 16.18 0.82 22.61
CA CYS A 51 15.47 1.82 21.80
C CYS A 51 15.80 1.66 20.31
N ASP A 52 17.06 1.37 19.98
CA ASP A 52 17.50 1.18 18.59
C ASP A 52 16.84 -0.04 17.95
N GLU A 53 16.71 -1.14 18.69
CA GLU A 53 15.99 -2.33 18.23
C GLU A 53 14.50 -2.03 18.00
N CYS A 54 13.86 -1.29 18.92
CA CYS A 54 12.48 -0.85 18.77
C CYS A 54 12.29 -0.03 17.49
N GLN A 55 13.17 0.95 17.26
CA GLN A 55 13.11 1.81 16.09
C GLN A 55 13.35 1.06 14.78
N GLN A 56 14.28 0.09 14.79
CA GLN A 56 14.52 -0.78 13.65
C GLN A 56 13.29 -1.62 13.32
N TRP A 57 12.66 -2.24 14.33
CA TRP A 57 11.45 -3.03 14.13
C TRP A 57 10.29 -2.20 13.58
N VAL A 58 10.08 -1.00 14.10
CA VAL A 58 9.05 -0.08 13.58
C VAL A 58 9.29 0.21 12.09
N THR A 59 10.54 0.50 11.73
CA THR A 59 10.93 0.80 10.33
C THR A 59 10.71 -0.41 9.42
N ASP A 60 11.26 -1.57 9.79
CA ASP A 60 11.22 -2.79 8.98
C ASP A 60 9.78 -3.29 8.77
N ILE A 61 8.97 -3.31 9.84
CA ILE A 61 7.58 -3.79 9.76
C ILE A 61 6.72 -2.79 8.97
N SER A 62 6.92 -1.49 9.16
CA SER A 62 6.17 -0.45 8.43
C SER A 62 6.49 -0.50 6.93
N GLN A 63 7.77 -0.63 6.58
CA GLN A 63 8.20 -0.78 5.19
C GLN A 63 7.61 -2.05 4.58
N ALA A 64 7.77 -3.19 5.23
CA ALA A 64 7.27 -4.46 4.72
C ALA A 64 5.73 -4.49 4.61
N ALA A 65 5.00 -3.82 5.51
CA ALA A 65 3.55 -3.65 5.42
C ALA A 65 3.16 -2.75 4.24
N SER A 66 3.88 -1.64 4.05
CA SER A 66 3.66 -0.71 2.93
C SER A 66 3.90 -1.36 1.57
N GLU A 67 4.98 -2.11 1.40
CA GLU A 67 5.27 -2.88 0.18
C GLU A 67 4.12 -3.85 -0.14
N VAL A 68 3.66 -4.59 0.88
CA VAL A 68 2.50 -5.49 0.77
C VAL A 68 1.24 -4.70 0.42
N HIS A 69 0.96 -3.55 1.04
CA HIS A 69 -0.22 -2.75 0.70
C HIS A 69 -0.18 -2.18 -0.72
N GLN A 70 0.98 -1.78 -1.22
CA GLN A 70 1.15 -1.28 -2.58
C GLN A 70 0.87 -2.38 -3.62
N GLU A 71 1.38 -3.59 -3.39
CA GLU A 71 1.06 -4.76 -4.20
C GLU A 71 -0.46 -5.08 -4.19
N PHE A 72 -1.13 -4.89 -3.06
CA PHE A 72 -2.55 -5.23 -2.89
C PHE A 72 -3.51 -4.13 -3.36
N ALA A 73 -3.09 -2.85 -3.32
CA ALA A 73 -3.88 -1.73 -3.83
C ALA A 73 -4.14 -1.89 -5.33
N MET A 74 -3.16 -2.38 -6.09
CA MET A 74 -3.27 -2.70 -7.51
C MET A 74 -4.38 -3.75 -7.80
N ILE A 75 -4.57 -4.73 -6.90
CA ILE A 75 -5.62 -5.75 -7.01
C ILE A 75 -7.02 -5.17 -6.74
N LYS A 76 -7.15 -4.23 -5.79
CA LYS A 76 -8.41 -3.53 -5.51
C LYS A 76 -8.83 -2.58 -6.64
N TYR A 77 -7.88 -1.88 -7.26
CA TYR A 77 -8.17 -0.92 -8.34
C TYR A 77 -8.59 -1.60 -9.65
N ALA A 78 -8.12 -2.82 -9.92
CA ALA A 78 -8.47 -3.56 -11.14
C ALA A 78 -9.97 -3.97 -11.22
N ARG A 79 -10.76 -3.85 -10.15
CA ARG A 79 -12.20 -4.18 -10.14
C ARG A 79 -13.07 -3.19 -9.36
N GLY A 80 -13.23 -1.99 -9.92
CA GLY A 80 -14.49 -1.23 -9.90
C GLY A 80 -15.27 -1.11 -8.58
N GLY A 81 -14.62 -0.64 -7.50
CA GLY A 81 -15.28 0.06 -6.39
C GLY A 81 -16.30 -0.72 -5.55
N LYS A 82 -16.47 -2.04 -5.74
CA LYS A 82 -17.26 -2.88 -4.85
C LYS A 82 -16.32 -3.73 -4.00
N ALA A 83 -16.32 -3.50 -2.69
CA ALA A 83 -15.63 -4.38 -1.74
C ALA A 83 -16.16 -5.81 -1.88
N ILE A 84 -15.37 -6.71 -2.47
CA ILE A 84 -15.72 -8.12 -2.55
C ILE A 84 -15.39 -8.74 -1.17
N PRO A 85 -16.32 -9.47 -0.51
CA PRO A 85 -16.13 -9.99 0.85
C PRO A 85 -15.02 -11.04 1.02
N HIS A 86 -14.33 -11.44 -0.06
CA HIS A 86 -13.43 -12.58 -0.13
C HIS A 86 -12.19 -12.27 -0.97
N GLU A 87 -11.35 -11.35 -0.50
CA GLU A 87 -9.99 -11.21 -1.00
C GLU A 87 -9.20 -12.46 -0.59
N ARG A 88 -8.78 -13.27 -1.56
CA ARG A 88 -7.81 -14.37 -1.39
C ARG A 88 -6.51 -13.89 -1.96
N VAL A 89 -5.45 -13.93 -1.16
CA VAL A 89 -4.12 -13.54 -1.60
C VAL A 89 -3.15 -14.66 -1.30
N PHE A 90 -2.46 -15.07 -2.37
CA PHE A 90 -1.36 -16.01 -2.32
C PHE A 90 -0.11 -15.14 -2.37
N ARG A 91 0.64 -15.08 -1.27
CA ARG A 91 2.00 -14.51 -1.31
C ARG A 91 3.00 -15.65 -1.43
N LEU A 92 3.90 -15.48 -2.37
CA LEU A 92 5.02 -16.36 -2.65
C LEU A 92 6.27 -15.69 -2.08
N ASP A 93 6.83 -16.24 -1.02
CA ASP A 93 8.06 -15.73 -0.43
C ASP A 93 9.00 -16.90 -0.12
N ASN A 94 10.15 -16.95 -0.81
CA ASN A 94 11.25 -17.88 -0.54
C ASN A 94 10.81 -19.34 -0.24
N GLU A 95 10.07 -19.95 -1.18
CA GLU A 95 9.52 -21.33 -1.08
C GLU A 95 8.44 -21.55 -0.01
N ASN A 96 8.05 -20.51 0.73
CA ASN A 96 6.93 -20.55 1.67
C ASN A 96 5.64 -20.10 0.98
N LEU A 97 4.59 -20.91 1.14
CA LEU A 97 3.26 -20.58 0.68
C LEU A 97 2.48 -19.91 1.81
N HIS A 98 2.19 -18.63 1.61
CA HIS A 98 1.29 -17.88 2.46
C HIS A 98 -0.07 -17.80 1.78
N ILE A 99 -1.01 -18.65 2.20
CA ILE A 99 -2.40 -18.55 1.77
C ILE A 99 -3.14 -17.65 2.75
N MET A 100 -3.64 -16.51 2.28
CA MET A 100 -4.46 -15.63 3.09
C MET A 100 -5.82 -15.43 2.45
N TRP A 101 -6.87 -15.36 3.27
CA TRP A 101 -8.16 -14.91 2.79
C TRP A 101 -8.96 -14.20 3.88
N LYS A 102 -9.80 -13.26 3.47
CA LYS A 102 -10.75 -12.59 4.35
C LYS A 102 -12.11 -13.28 4.25
N LYS A 103 -12.70 -13.61 5.41
CA LYS A 103 -14.07 -14.14 5.51
C LYS A 103 -14.78 -13.49 6.69
N ARG A 104 -15.91 -12.82 6.41
CA ARG A 104 -16.77 -12.16 7.42
C ARG A 104 -15.98 -11.22 8.37
N GLY A 105 -15.09 -10.42 7.80
CA GLY A 105 -14.26 -9.48 8.57
C GLY A 105 -13.05 -10.10 9.29
N LYS A 106 -12.93 -11.43 9.35
CA LYS A 106 -11.77 -12.13 9.91
C LYS A 106 -10.77 -12.49 8.81
N ILE A 107 -9.50 -12.39 9.13
CA ILE A 107 -8.38 -12.80 8.26
C ILE A 107 -7.98 -14.21 8.67
N TYR A 108 -7.94 -15.11 7.69
CA TYR A 108 -7.41 -16.46 7.83
C TYR A 108 -6.10 -16.53 7.07
N GLY A 109 -5.13 -17.22 7.62
CA GLY A 109 -3.79 -17.32 7.06
C GLY A 109 -3.18 -18.67 7.37
N PHE A 110 -2.58 -19.31 6.37
CA PHE A 110 -1.78 -20.52 6.55
C PHE A 110 -0.41 -20.28 5.97
N ASN A 111 0.61 -20.61 6.77
CA ASN A 111 2.00 -20.57 6.36
C ASN A 111 2.48 -22.01 6.27
N PHE A 112 2.77 -22.46 5.05
CA PHE A 112 3.41 -23.74 4.83
C PHE A 112 4.90 -23.52 4.65
N ARG A 113 5.69 -23.97 5.63
CA ARG A 113 7.13 -24.15 5.45
C ARG A 113 7.35 -25.41 4.61
N ASN A 114 7.67 -25.23 3.33
CA ASN A 114 8.10 -26.24 2.36
C ASN A 114 7.05 -27.30 1.95
N SER A 115 6.13 -27.71 2.82
CA SER A 115 5.09 -28.72 2.50
C SER A 115 3.89 -28.72 3.47
N CYS A 116 2.76 -29.30 3.06
CA CYS A 116 1.56 -29.47 3.88
C CYS A 116 0.92 -30.86 3.75
N GLU A 117 0.23 -31.31 4.79
CA GLU A 117 -0.54 -32.55 4.73
C GLU A 117 -1.92 -32.30 4.10
N TRP A 118 -2.44 -33.30 3.39
CA TRP A 118 -3.75 -33.21 2.73
C TRP A 118 -4.89 -32.87 3.71
N GLY A 119 -4.87 -33.47 4.91
CA GLY A 119 -5.87 -33.20 5.95
C GLY A 119 -5.85 -31.74 6.43
N GLN A 120 -4.66 -31.15 6.57
CA GLN A 120 -4.50 -29.73 6.91
C GLN A 120 -5.07 -28.84 5.80
N LEU A 121 -4.80 -29.16 4.54
CA LEU A 121 -5.36 -28.45 3.40
C LEU A 121 -6.91 -28.57 3.37
N CYS A 122 -7.47 -29.76 3.57
CA CYS A 122 -8.92 -29.98 3.60
C CYS A 122 -9.65 -29.24 4.75
N SER A 123 -8.93 -28.95 5.84
CA SER A 123 -9.42 -28.16 6.97
C SER A 123 -9.50 -26.66 6.66
N LEU A 124 -8.83 -26.20 5.60
CA LEU A 124 -8.93 -24.83 5.15
C LEU A 124 -10.36 -24.57 4.64
N ASP A 125 -11.01 -23.56 5.21
CA ASP A 125 -12.30 -23.05 4.76
C ASP A 125 -12.14 -22.21 3.47
N LEU A 126 -11.50 -22.81 2.47
CA LEU A 126 -11.34 -22.27 1.12
C LEU A 126 -12.69 -22.40 0.42
N ILE A 127 -13.57 -21.44 0.63
CA ILE A 127 -14.87 -21.38 -0.04
C ILE A 127 -14.62 -21.46 -1.55
N CYS A 128 -15.05 -22.50 -2.25
CA CYS A 128 -15.28 -22.38 -3.69
C CYS A 128 -16.71 -21.88 -3.87
N ASP A 129 -16.92 -20.90 -4.75
CA ASP A 129 -18.27 -20.38 -5.06
C ASP A 129 -19.19 -21.49 -5.60
N SER A 130 -18.60 -22.63 -6.01
CA SER A 130 -19.28 -23.86 -6.36
C SER A 130 -19.04 -24.96 -5.29
N PRO A 131 -20.09 -25.38 -4.56
CA PRO A 131 -20.04 -26.56 -3.69
C PRO A 131 -19.58 -27.82 -4.43
N LYS A 132 -19.89 -27.95 -5.74
CA LYS A 132 -19.44 -29.07 -6.57
C LYS A 132 -17.93 -29.04 -6.82
N ALA A 133 -17.34 -27.87 -7.05
CA ALA A 133 -15.89 -27.72 -7.17
C ALA A 133 -15.18 -27.99 -5.84
N PHE A 134 -15.79 -27.58 -4.72
CA PHE A 134 -15.28 -27.87 -3.39
C PHE A 134 -15.33 -29.37 -3.04
N VAL A 135 -16.41 -30.07 -3.40
CA VAL A 135 -16.51 -31.52 -3.23
C VAL A 135 -15.53 -32.26 -4.14
N LYS A 136 -15.38 -31.83 -5.41
CA LYS A 136 -14.32 -32.32 -6.31
C LYS A 136 -12.95 -32.14 -5.66
N TRP A 137 -12.67 -30.99 -5.06
CA TRP A 137 -11.40 -30.70 -4.41
C TRP A 137 -11.08 -31.62 -3.23
N LYS A 138 -12.07 -31.97 -2.40
CA LYS A 138 -11.86 -32.86 -1.24
C LYS A 138 -11.72 -34.35 -1.61
N ASN A 139 -11.92 -34.71 -2.88
CA ASN A 139 -11.86 -36.11 -3.32
C ASN A 139 -10.43 -36.55 -3.62
N ALA A 140 -10.12 -37.79 -3.21
CA ALA A 140 -8.83 -38.44 -3.39
C ALA A 140 -8.30 -38.43 -4.82
N ASN A 141 -9.20 -38.70 -5.74
CA ASN A 141 -8.86 -38.80 -7.14
C ASN A 141 -8.34 -37.48 -7.71
N VAL A 142 -8.62 -36.30 -7.14
CA VAL A 142 -8.11 -35.04 -7.69
C VAL A 142 -6.62 -34.87 -7.39
N LEU A 143 -6.17 -35.23 -6.19
CA LEU A 143 -4.75 -35.16 -5.85
C LEU A 143 -3.93 -36.14 -6.71
N GLU A 144 -4.43 -37.36 -6.87
CA GLU A 144 -3.81 -38.38 -7.72
C GLU A 144 -3.89 -38.01 -9.20
N THR A 145 -5.07 -37.64 -9.71
CA THR A 145 -5.27 -37.35 -11.14
C THR A 145 -4.55 -36.07 -11.57
N GLN A 146 -4.50 -35.04 -10.72
CA GLN A 146 -3.89 -33.76 -11.07
C GLN A 146 -2.40 -33.73 -10.77
N CYS A 147 -1.99 -34.18 -9.58
CA CYS A 147 -0.62 -34.05 -9.10
C CYS A 147 0.18 -35.37 -9.12
N GLY A 148 -0.46 -36.52 -9.34
CA GLY A 148 0.20 -37.82 -9.27
C GLY A 148 0.60 -38.21 -7.85
N MET A 149 -0.06 -37.65 -6.85
CA MET A 149 0.28 -37.82 -5.43
C MET A 149 -0.84 -38.50 -4.65
N ASN A 150 -0.47 -39.33 -3.69
CA ASN A 150 -1.39 -39.91 -2.72
C ASN A 150 -1.58 -38.99 -1.50
N HIS A 151 -2.48 -39.36 -0.58
CA HIS A 151 -2.82 -38.55 0.59
C HIS A 151 -1.82 -38.60 1.75
N GLU A 152 -0.93 -39.58 1.74
CA GLU A 152 0.13 -39.76 2.74
C GLU A 152 1.34 -38.89 2.40
N GLU A 153 1.49 -38.55 1.11
CA GLU A 153 2.49 -37.62 0.63
C GLU A 153 2.17 -36.18 1.05
N ARG A 154 3.22 -35.45 1.44
CA ARG A 154 3.10 -34.04 1.79
C ARG A 154 3.06 -33.22 0.51
N LEU A 155 2.02 -32.40 0.33
CA LEU A 155 1.92 -31.46 -0.77
C LEU A 155 3.05 -30.43 -0.65
N VAL A 156 4.00 -30.52 -1.58
CA VAL A 156 5.01 -29.48 -1.78
C VAL A 156 4.43 -28.36 -2.63
N PHE A 157 5.14 -27.23 -2.64
CA PHE A 157 4.71 -26.01 -3.31
C PHE A 157 4.20 -26.20 -4.76
N ASN A 158 4.95 -26.94 -5.57
CA ASN A 158 4.59 -27.18 -6.98
C ASN A 158 3.28 -27.98 -7.13
N SER A 159 3.03 -28.94 -6.22
CA SER A 159 1.80 -29.74 -6.20
C SER A 159 0.59 -28.89 -5.84
N PHE A 160 0.78 -27.97 -4.90
CA PHE A 160 -0.28 -27.04 -4.50
C PHE A 160 -0.70 -26.13 -5.65
N LEU A 161 0.24 -25.54 -6.40
CA LEU A 161 -0.10 -24.69 -7.54
C LEU A 161 -0.88 -25.44 -8.62
N MET A 162 -0.44 -26.65 -8.96
CA MET A 162 -1.14 -27.52 -9.90
C MET A 162 -2.58 -27.80 -9.45
N LEU A 163 -2.75 -28.15 -8.18
CA LEU A 163 -4.07 -28.36 -7.59
C LEU A 163 -4.93 -27.08 -7.62
N PHE A 164 -4.38 -25.95 -7.19
CA PHE A 164 -5.09 -24.66 -7.12
C PHE A 164 -5.59 -24.21 -8.49
N ASP A 165 -4.74 -24.28 -9.51
CA ASP A 165 -5.13 -23.89 -10.86
C ASP A 165 -6.11 -24.90 -11.49
N SER A 166 -6.01 -26.20 -11.17
CA SER A 166 -6.99 -27.22 -11.62
C SER A 166 -8.40 -27.02 -11.06
N LEU A 167 -8.54 -26.31 -9.94
CA LEU A 167 -9.84 -25.92 -9.39
C LEU A 167 -10.40 -24.66 -10.02
N ASN A 168 -9.49 -23.79 -10.47
CA ASN A 168 -9.81 -22.55 -11.13
C ASN A 168 -9.73 -22.74 -12.65
N GLU A 169 -10.32 -23.81 -13.18
CA GLU A 169 -10.42 -24.06 -14.62
C GLU A 169 -11.14 -22.88 -15.29
N GLN A 170 -10.39 -22.04 -15.99
CA GLN A 170 -10.93 -20.92 -16.75
C GLN A 170 -11.01 -21.31 -18.23
N ALA A 171 -12.15 -21.88 -18.63
CA ALA A 171 -12.38 -22.35 -20.00
C ALA A 171 -12.03 -21.31 -21.08
N ARG A 172 -12.25 -20.02 -20.79
CA ARG A 172 -11.88 -18.91 -21.67
C ARG A 172 -10.36 -18.71 -21.79
N LEU A 173 -9.59 -18.88 -20.71
CA LEU A 173 -8.13 -18.79 -20.80
C LEU A 173 -7.56 -19.99 -21.55
N LEU A 174 -8.14 -21.17 -21.34
CA LEU A 174 -7.74 -22.37 -22.07
C LEU A 174 -7.95 -22.21 -23.57
N SER A 175 -9.07 -21.63 -24.01
CA SER A 175 -9.32 -21.41 -25.44
C SER A 175 -8.36 -20.41 -26.06
N VAL A 176 -8.00 -19.33 -25.36
CA VAL A 176 -6.96 -18.39 -25.79
C VAL A 176 -5.62 -19.11 -25.89
N TYR A 177 -5.19 -19.81 -24.84
CA TYR A 177 -3.93 -20.55 -24.81
C TYR A 177 -3.84 -21.58 -25.96
N ALA A 178 -4.88 -22.38 -26.16
CA ALA A 178 -4.97 -23.38 -27.22
C ALA A 178 -4.98 -22.80 -28.64
N THR A 179 -5.31 -21.51 -28.78
CA THR A 179 -5.22 -20.82 -30.07
C THR A 179 -3.77 -20.66 -30.51
N TYR A 180 -2.84 -20.46 -29.57
CA TYR A 180 -1.43 -20.18 -29.82
C TYR A 180 -0.52 -21.41 -29.68
N ALA A 181 -0.83 -22.35 -28.77
CA ALA A 181 -0.02 -23.56 -28.56
C ALA A 181 -0.26 -24.60 -29.66
N ARG A 182 0.45 -24.48 -30.80
CA ARG A 182 0.21 -25.27 -32.01
C ARG A 182 1.26 -26.32 -32.26
N SER A 183 2.52 -25.99 -32.05
CA SER A 183 3.67 -26.83 -32.41
C SER A 183 3.76 -28.06 -31.51
N TYR A 184 3.61 -27.86 -30.21
CA TYR A 184 3.58 -28.93 -29.21
C TYR A 184 2.46 -28.67 -28.18
N PRO A 185 1.17 -28.85 -28.55
CA PRO A 185 0.04 -28.44 -27.73
C PRO A 185 0.03 -29.06 -26.32
N HIS A 186 0.62 -30.25 -26.18
CA HIS A 186 0.75 -30.97 -24.91
C HIS A 186 1.94 -30.49 -24.06
N LEU A 187 2.97 -29.88 -24.64
CA LEU A 187 4.17 -29.40 -23.92
C LEU A 187 4.09 -27.91 -23.57
N GLY A 188 3.45 -27.11 -24.42
CA GLY A 188 3.15 -25.70 -24.18
C GLY A 188 3.58 -24.75 -25.30
N LEU A 189 3.52 -23.45 -25.03
CA LEU A 189 3.88 -22.41 -26.00
C LEU A 189 5.40 -22.30 -26.14
N SER A 190 5.89 -22.38 -27.38
CA SER A 190 7.25 -21.97 -27.71
C SER A 190 7.45 -20.46 -27.51
N PRO A 191 8.71 -19.96 -27.41
CA PRO A 191 9.00 -18.54 -27.36
C PRO A 191 8.37 -17.74 -28.52
N GLU A 192 8.33 -18.32 -29.72
CA GLU A 192 7.73 -17.72 -30.92
C GLU A 192 6.19 -17.62 -30.80
N GLU A 193 5.55 -18.68 -30.31
CA GLU A 193 4.09 -18.68 -30.09
C GLU A 193 3.69 -17.74 -28.96
N PHE A 194 4.50 -17.66 -27.89
CA PHE A 194 4.28 -16.70 -26.81
C PHE A 194 4.49 -15.25 -27.27
N GLN A 195 5.53 -15.00 -28.08
CA GLN A 195 5.75 -13.70 -28.72
C GLN A 195 4.55 -13.29 -29.60
N ALA A 196 4.00 -14.23 -30.38
CA ALA A 196 2.83 -13.98 -31.21
C ALA A 196 1.58 -13.62 -30.37
N PHE A 197 1.39 -14.30 -29.23
CA PHE A 197 0.35 -13.95 -28.26
C PHE A 197 0.54 -12.51 -27.73
N LEU A 198 1.75 -12.16 -27.28
CA LEU A 198 2.04 -10.83 -26.74
C LEU A 198 1.79 -9.74 -27.79
N ALA A 199 2.25 -9.93 -29.02
CA ALA A 199 2.08 -8.98 -30.11
C ALA A 199 0.61 -8.78 -30.48
N LYS A 200 -0.17 -9.87 -30.54
CA LYS A 200 -1.56 -9.81 -30.99
C LYS A 200 -2.53 -9.38 -29.89
N GLU A 201 -2.45 -10.02 -28.72
CA GLU A 201 -3.41 -9.83 -27.63
C GLU A 201 -2.99 -8.72 -26.67
N GLN A 202 -1.70 -8.64 -26.29
CA GLN A 202 -1.20 -7.63 -25.35
C GLN A 202 -0.70 -6.35 -26.04
N LYS A 203 -0.55 -6.37 -27.37
CA LYS A 203 0.04 -5.28 -28.17
C LYS A 203 1.47 -4.95 -27.75
N GLU A 204 2.21 -5.96 -27.31
CA GLU A 204 3.60 -5.83 -26.88
C GLU A 204 4.55 -6.51 -27.86
N SER A 205 5.67 -5.83 -28.16
CA SER A 205 6.71 -6.34 -29.03
C SER A 205 7.97 -6.66 -28.22
N LEU A 206 8.12 -7.91 -27.82
CA LEU A 206 9.30 -8.40 -27.10
C LEU A 206 10.21 -9.23 -28.01
N SER A 207 11.51 -9.26 -27.72
CA SER A 207 12.43 -10.17 -28.39
C SER A 207 12.22 -11.63 -27.94
N LEU A 208 12.64 -12.61 -28.74
CA LEU A 208 12.58 -14.02 -28.35
C LEU A 208 13.39 -14.32 -27.08
N ALA A 209 14.51 -13.61 -26.87
CA ALA A 209 15.31 -13.73 -25.67
C ALA A 209 14.55 -13.24 -24.41
N MET A 210 13.78 -12.16 -24.53
CA MET A 210 12.91 -11.69 -23.44
C MET A 210 11.74 -12.65 -23.18
N CYS A 211 11.13 -13.17 -24.25
CA CYS A 211 10.09 -14.20 -24.13
C CYS A 211 10.62 -15.42 -23.37
N ALA A 212 11.79 -15.93 -23.73
CA ALA A 212 12.42 -17.06 -23.02
C ALA A 212 12.70 -16.77 -21.54
N LYS A 213 13.09 -15.54 -21.20
CA LYS A 213 13.27 -15.12 -19.79
C LYS A 213 11.94 -15.13 -19.02
N LEU A 214 10.87 -14.58 -19.60
CA LEU A 214 9.54 -14.61 -18.99
C LEU A 214 9.03 -16.04 -18.84
N ILE A 215 9.24 -16.89 -19.84
CA ILE A 215 8.90 -18.32 -19.76
C ILE A 215 9.60 -18.98 -18.58
N TYR A 216 10.90 -18.77 -18.44
CA TYR A 216 11.63 -19.31 -17.30
C TYR A 216 11.09 -18.76 -15.96
N ALA A 217 10.88 -17.45 -15.87
CA ALA A 217 10.43 -16.79 -14.65
C ALA A 217 9.07 -17.32 -14.14
N HIS A 218 8.10 -17.46 -15.05
CA HIS A 218 6.73 -17.86 -14.71
C HIS A 218 6.52 -19.38 -14.66
N ASP A 219 7.48 -20.16 -15.15
CA ASP A 219 7.27 -21.59 -15.33
C ASP A 219 8.31 -22.49 -14.64
N LYS A 220 9.33 -21.90 -14.01
CA LYS A 220 10.35 -22.63 -13.21
C LYS A 220 9.73 -23.49 -12.10
N LEU A 221 8.58 -23.07 -11.55
CA LEU A 221 7.89 -23.78 -10.47
C LEU A 221 6.91 -24.86 -10.97
N HIS A 222 6.64 -24.96 -12.28
CA HIS A 222 5.70 -25.96 -12.83
C HIS A 222 6.39 -27.21 -13.37
N THR A 223 7.56 -27.57 -12.83
CA THR A 223 8.36 -28.69 -13.34
C THR A 223 7.61 -30.04 -13.28
N MET A 224 6.81 -30.28 -12.24
CA MET A 224 6.00 -31.51 -12.16
C MET A 224 4.91 -31.57 -13.23
N PHE A 225 4.25 -30.44 -13.50
CA PHE A 225 3.27 -30.34 -14.59
C PHE A 225 3.93 -30.62 -15.93
N LYS A 226 5.09 -30.00 -16.20
CA LYS A 226 5.88 -30.24 -17.42
C LYS A 226 6.28 -31.70 -17.59
N ARG A 227 6.62 -32.39 -16.49
CA ARG A 227 6.95 -33.81 -16.50
C ARG A 227 5.74 -34.67 -16.84
N LYS A 228 4.60 -34.37 -16.23
CA LYS A 228 3.33 -35.04 -16.55
C LYS A 228 2.95 -34.87 -18.02
N CYS A 229 3.08 -33.65 -18.57
CA CYS A 229 2.84 -33.34 -19.97
C CYS A 229 3.76 -34.09 -20.95
N ALA A 230 5.03 -34.29 -20.57
CA ALA A 230 6.00 -35.02 -21.38
C ALA A 230 5.87 -36.55 -21.29
N GLY A 231 5.16 -37.07 -20.27
CA GLY A 231 5.06 -38.50 -20.02
C GLY A 231 6.43 -39.14 -19.80
N ASN A 232 6.67 -40.29 -20.45
CA ASN A 232 7.91 -41.04 -20.33
C ASN A 232 8.99 -40.61 -21.35
N ASP A 233 8.75 -39.60 -22.18
CA ASP A 233 9.70 -39.12 -23.20
C ASP A 233 10.70 -38.10 -22.58
N PRO A 234 11.99 -38.45 -22.44
CA PRO A 234 13.00 -37.56 -21.87
C PRO A 234 13.27 -36.32 -22.73
N ASP A 235 13.17 -36.45 -24.05
CA ASP A 235 13.40 -35.35 -24.99
C ASP A 235 12.24 -34.37 -24.99
N ALA A 236 11.01 -34.87 -24.89
CA ALA A 236 9.83 -34.04 -24.67
C ALA A 236 9.94 -33.25 -23.36
N PHE A 237 10.41 -33.88 -22.27
CA PHE A 237 10.62 -33.18 -20.99
C PHE A 237 11.74 -32.15 -21.07
N LYS A 238 12.83 -32.45 -21.76
CA LYS A 238 13.92 -31.48 -21.98
C LYS A 238 13.41 -30.28 -22.78
N ARG A 239 12.60 -30.51 -23.80
CA ARG A 239 11.99 -29.45 -24.63
C ARG A 239 11.00 -28.60 -23.84
N SER A 240 10.12 -29.22 -23.05
CA SER A 240 9.08 -28.49 -22.30
C SER A 240 9.65 -27.50 -21.28
N LYS A 241 10.89 -27.68 -20.81
CA LYS A 241 11.59 -26.70 -19.96
C LYS A 241 11.71 -25.33 -20.62
N HIS A 242 11.73 -25.26 -21.95
CA HIS A 242 11.83 -24.03 -22.72
C HIS A 242 10.48 -23.46 -23.18
N PHE A 243 9.37 -24.16 -22.89
CA PHE A 243 8.02 -23.75 -23.30
C PHE A 243 7.22 -23.24 -22.12
N LEU A 244 6.28 -22.33 -22.38
CA LEU A 244 5.32 -21.83 -21.40
C LEU A 244 4.17 -22.83 -21.28
N SER A 245 4.10 -23.51 -20.15
CA SER A 245 2.98 -24.37 -19.80
C SER A 245 1.70 -23.54 -19.57
N LEU A 246 0.53 -24.19 -19.53
CA LEU A 246 -0.73 -23.52 -19.22
C LEU A 246 -0.68 -22.82 -17.84
N HIS A 247 -0.06 -23.46 -16.85
CA HIS A 247 0.12 -22.88 -15.53
C HIS A 247 1.10 -21.70 -15.54
N GLY A 248 2.19 -21.81 -16.30
CA GLY A 248 3.12 -20.69 -16.52
C GLY A 248 2.42 -19.50 -17.19
N PHE A 249 1.55 -19.76 -18.16
CA PHE A 249 0.76 -18.73 -18.83
C PHE A 249 -0.21 -18.04 -17.88
N ILE A 250 -0.91 -18.80 -17.03
CA ILE A 250 -1.79 -18.25 -15.98
C ILE A 250 -0.97 -17.43 -14.97
N SER A 251 0.23 -17.90 -14.60
CA SER A 251 1.15 -17.16 -13.73
C SER A 251 1.55 -15.82 -14.35
N PHE A 252 1.93 -15.81 -15.62
CA PHE A 252 2.25 -14.60 -16.38
C PHE A 252 1.06 -13.62 -16.41
N LEU A 253 -0.14 -14.08 -16.79
CA LEU A 253 -1.33 -13.21 -16.87
C LEU A 253 -1.71 -12.53 -15.55
N ARG A 254 -1.27 -13.09 -14.41
CA ARG A 254 -1.53 -12.58 -13.06
C ARG A 254 -0.35 -11.76 -12.50
N SER A 255 0.79 -11.73 -13.18
CA SER A 255 2.00 -11.07 -12.68
C SER A 255 2.04 -9.59 -13.02
N GLN A 256 3.01 -8.87 -12.44
CA GLN A 256 3.30 -7.49 -12.80
C GLN A 256 3.81 -7.35 -14.23
N ASP A 257 4.41 -8.41 -14.80
CA ASP A 257 4.85 -8.46 -16.20
C ASP A 257 3.68 -8.41 -17.19
N ASN A 258 2.44 -8.64 -16.73
CA ASN A 258 1.20 -8.44 -17.49
C ASN A 258 0.26 -7.46 -16.77
N SER A 259 0.83 -6.47 -16.07
CA SER A 259 0.07 -5.43 -15.37
C SER A 259 -0.73 -4.56 -16.33
N ILE A 260 -1.97 -4.23 -15.97
CA ILE A 260 -2.77 -3.23 -16.69
C ILE A 260 -2.18 -1.81 -16.54
N VAL A 261 -1.41 -1.59 -15.47
CA VAL A 261 -0.74 -0.32 -15.21
C VAL A 261 0.66 -0.37 -15.81
N LYS A 262 0.98 0.64 -16.61
CA LYS A 262 2.29 0.86 -17.19
C LYS A 262 3.34 1.09 -16.11
N PRO A 263 4.43 0.30 -16.03
CA PRO A 263 5.46 0.46 -15.02
C PRO A 263 6.09 1.86 -14.99
N GLU A 264 6.13 2.55 -16.14
CA GLU A 264 6.63 3.93 -16.25
C GLU A 264 5.79 4.91 -15.44
N HIS A 265 4.51 4.59 -15.21
CA HIS A 265 3.59 5.41 -14.43
C HIS A 265 3.69 5.18 -12.92
N ASN A 266 4.56 4.26 -12.46
CA ASN A 266 4.85 4.07 -11.04
C ASN A 266 5.73 5.18 -10.44
N LYS A 267 6.27 6.05 -11.29
CA LYS A 267 6.99 7.28 -10.90
C LYS A 267 6.27 8.47 -11.51
N VAL A 268 6.62 9.67 -11.04
CA VAL A 268 6.08 10.91 -11.61
C VAL A 268 6.53 11.02 -13.06
N TYR A 269 5.57 10.98 -13.98
CA TYR A 269 5.77 11.03 -15.43
C TYR A 269 5.13 12.25 -16.08
N GLN A 270 4.36 13.01 -15.30
CA GLN A 270 3.76 14.28 -15.72
C GLN A 270 4.84 15.36 -15.78
N ASP A 271 4.63 16.34 -16.66
CA ASP A 271 5.36 17.61 -16.60
C ASP A 271 4.96 18.31 -15.29
N MET A 272 5.95 18.63 -14.45
CA MET A 272 5.77 19.26 -13.13
C MET A 272 6.26 20.73 -13.11
N ASP A 273 6.46 21.32 -14.29
CA ASP A 273 6.89 22.71 -14.50
C ASP A 273 5.76 23.66 -14.94
N GLN A 274 4.54 23.16 -15.15
CA GLN A 274 3.37 24.02 -15.39
C GLN A 274 2.94 24.74 -14.10
N PRO A 275 2.16 25.83 -14.19
CA PRO A 275 1.63 26.53 -13.02
C PRO A 275 0.81 25.60 -12.11
N LEU A 276 0.87 25.80 -10.78
CA LEU A 276 0.09 25.01 -9.80
C LEU A 276 -1.42 24.92 -10.12
N SER A 277 -1.99 25.90 -10.82
CA SER A 277 -3.40 25.92 -11.25
C SER A 277 -3.78 24.80 -12.22
N ASP A 278 -2.79 24.17 -12.85
CA ASP A 278 -3.01 23.22 -13.96
C ASP A 278 -3.05 21.77 -13.47
N TYR A 279 -2.92 21.56 -12.15
CA TYR A 279 -2.85 20.24 -11.53
C TYR A 279 -4.07 19.96 -10.64
N PHE A 280 -4.56 18.73 -10.68
CA PHE A 280 -5.40 18.21 -9.62
C PHE A 280 -4.53 17.90 -8.39
N ILE A 281 -4.88 18.51 -7.25
CA ILE A 281 -4.14 18.35 -6.00
C ILE A 281 -4.96 17.45 -5.05
N ASN A 282 -4.38 16.32 -4.65
CA ASN A 282 -4.98 15.43 -3.66
C ASN A 282 -5.18 16.21 -2.34
N SER A 283 -6.43 16.35 -1.90
CA SER A 283 -6.83 17.29 -0.86
C SER A 283 -7.74 16.62 0.17
N SER A 284 -7.51 16.92 1.44
CA SER A 284 -8.27 16.41 2.58
C SER A 284 -9.07 17.55 3.23
N HIS A 285 -10.30 17.24 3.63
CA HIS A 285 -11.21 18.13 4.34
C HIS A 285 -11.35 17.68 5.79
N ASN A 286 -11.30 18.61 6.75
CA ASN A 286 -11.29 18.35 8.18
C ASN A 286 -10.32 17.23 8.56
N THR A 287 -9.05 17.36 8.13
CA THR A 287 -8.04 16.28 8.16
C THR A 287 -7.84 15.67 9.54
N TYR A 288 -8.04 16.43 10.61
CA TYR A 288 -7.91 15.97 11.99
C TYR A 288 -8.96 14.95 12.41
N LEU A 289 -10.11 14.83 11.74
CA LEU A 289 -11.21 13.95 12.16
C LEU A 289 -11.05 12.51 11.67
N THR A 290 -11.15 11.55 12.59
CA THR A 290 -11.11 10.10 12.27
C THR A 290 -12.49 9.45 12.15
N GLY A 291 -13.57 10.23 12.33
CA GLY A 291 -14.93 9.71 12.38
C GLY A 291 -15.99 10.78 12.09
N HIS A 292 -17.15 10.66 12.74
CA HIS A 292 -18.32 11.50 12.47
C HIS A 292 -18.05 13.00 12.72
N GLN A 293 -18.55 13.89 11.87
CA GLN A 293 -18.31 15.35 11.95
C GLN A 293 -18.76 16.01 13.28
N LEU A 294 -19.72 15.41 13.99
CA LEU A 294 -20.27 15.99 15.24
C LEU A 294 -19.68 15.43 16.54
N LYS A 295 -19.09 14.23 16.51
CA LYS A 295 -18.66 13.47 17.72
C LYS A 295 -17.36 12.69 17.51
N GLY A 296 -16.74 12.83 16.34
CA GLY A 296 -15.52 12.11 15.97
C GLY A 296 -14.32 12.57 16.81
N LEU A 297 -13.32 11.70 16.87
CA LEU A 297 -12.06 12.03 17.53
C LEU A 297 -11.16 12.81 16.57
N SER A 298 -10.62 13.91 17.06
CA SER A 298 -9.49 14.62 16.48
C SER A 298 -8.20 13.87 16.82
N SER A 299 -7.32 13.64 15.84
CA SER A 299 -6.13 12.80 16.00
C SER A 299 -4.96 13.29 15.15
N LEU A 300 -3.74 13.15 15.68
CA LEU A 300 -2.50 13.44 14.97
C LEU A 300 -2.26 12.44 13.84
N GLU A 301 -2.60 11.18 14.08
CA GLU A 301 -2.47 10.06 13.15
C GLU A 301 -3.31 10.27 11.89
N ALA A 302 -4.40 11.05 11.97
CA ALA A 302 -5.20 11.42 10.80
C ALA A 302 -4.38 12.26 9.81
N TYR A 303 -3.54 13.18 10.29
CA TYR A 303 -2.60 13.94 9.45
C TYR A 303 -1.50 13.05 8.89
N VAL A 304 -0.90 12.19 9.72
CA VAL A 304 0.13 11.22 9.28
C VAL A 304 -0.42 10.37 8.12
N ARG A 305 -1.60 9.77 8.31
CA ARG A 305 -2.24 8.95 7.28
C ARG A 305 -2.51 9.72 5.99
N ALA A 306 -3.03 10.94 6.09
CA ALA A 306 -3.29 11.76 4.92
C ALA A 306 -1.99 12.05 4.14
N LEU A 307 -0.92 12.44 4.85
CA LEU A 307 0.38 12.74 4.23
C LEU A 307 1.02 11.51 3.60
N LEU A 308 1.03 10.36 4.29
CA LEU A 308 1.56 9.08 3.77
C LEU A 308 0.73 8.51 2.59
N GLN A 309 -0.54 8.90 2.45
CA GLN A 309 -1.37 8.60 1.27
C GLN A 309 -1.14 9.60 0.12
N GLY A 310 -0.14 10.49 0.23
CA GLY A 310 0.20 11.46 -0.80
C GLY A 310 -0.73 12.68 -0.85
N CYS A 311 -1.52 12.96 0.20
CA CYS A 311 -2.32 14.19 0.25
C CYS A 311 -1.40 15.42 0.30
N ARG A 312 -1.69 16.43 -0.52
CA ARG A 312 -0.90 17.66 -0.71
C ARG A 312 -1.65 18.94 -0.33
N CYS A 313 -2.90 18.84 0.13
CA CYS A 313 -3.61 19.93 0.78
C CYS A 313 -4.36 19.39 2.00
N ILE A 314 -4.00 19.86 3.20
CA ILE A 314 -4.61 19.43 4.46
C ILE A 314 -5.22 20.63 5.20
N GLU A 315 -6.22 20.37 6.01
CA GLU A 315 -7.03 21.38 6.67
C GLU A 315 -6.81 21.41 8.18
N LEU A 316 -6.69 22.63 8.72
CA LEU A 316 -6.48 22.91 10.14
C LEU A 316 -7.54 23.91 10.62
N ASP A 317 -8.49 23.42 11.42
CA ASP A 317 -9.49 24.23 12.12
C ASP A 317 -8.96 24.69 13.47
N ILE A 318 -8.47 25.92 13.52
CA ILE A 318 -7.65 26.40 14.64
C ILE A 318 -8.49 27.35 15.50
N TRP A 319 -8.58 27.03 16.78
CA TRP A 319 -9.38 27.73 17.78
C TRP A 319 -8.53 28.15 18.97
N ASP A 320 -9.00 29.17 19.69
CA ASP A 320 -8.39 29.57 20.96
C ASP A 320 -8.40 28.40 21.97
N GLY A 321 -7.23 28.05 22.47
CA GLY A 321 -7.08 27.12 23.60
C GLY A 321 -6.89 27.86 24.93
N PRO A 322 -6.78 27.12 26.05
CA PRO A 322 -6.56 27.73 27.37
C PRO A 322 -5.22 28.49 27.46
N ASP A 323 -4.15 27.94 26.87
CA ASP A 323 -2.80 28.50 26.92
C ASP A 323 -2.20 28.74 25.52
N GLU A 324 -2.39 27.78 24.60
CA GLU A 324 -1.93 27.81 23.21
C GLU A 324 -3.05 27.38 22.24
N PRO A 325 -2.96 27.65 20.93
CA PRO A 325 -3.98 27.27 19.96
C PRO A 325 -4.23 25.77 19.93
N ILE A 326 -5.47 25.40 19.66
CA ILE A 326 -5.92 24.01 19.53
C ILE A 326 -6.56 23.76 18.17
N ILE A 327 -6.62 22.49 17.76
CA ILE A 327 -7.38 22.06 16.59
C ILE A 327 -8.60 21.26 17.02
N THR A 328 -9.77 21.65 16.51
CA THR A 328 -11.05 20.98 16.78
C THR A 328 -12.13 21.46 15.82
N HIS A 329 -13.22 20.70 15.70
CA HIS A 329 -14.39 21.16 14.95
C HIS A 329 -15.28 22.03 15.88
N GLY A 330 -15.31 23.32 15.62
CA GLY A 330 -15.94 24.31 16.49
C GLY A 330 -17.42 24.02 16.80
N ARG A 331 -17.83 24.31 18.04
CA ARG A 331 -19.23 24.15 18.52
C ARG A 331 -19.77 22.71 18.42
N THR A 332 -18.89 21.71 18.37
CA THR A 332 -19.26 20.29 18.40
C THR A 332 -18.66 19.56 19.61
N LEU A 333 -18.92 18.25 19.73
CA LEU A 333 -18.39 17.39 20.79
C LEU A 333 -17.11 16.65 20.38
N THR A 334 -16.43 17.10 19.32
CA THR A 334 -15.17 16.48 18.89
C THR A 334 -14.06 16.73 19.91
N SER A 335 -13.11 15.79 20.03
CA SER A 335 -11.94 15.98 20.87
C SER A 335 -11.05 17.11 20.34
N LYS A 336 -10.10 17.56 21.17
CA LYS A 336 -9.17 18.65 20.87
C LYS A 336 -7.75 18.10 20.86
N ILE A 337 -6.93 18.59 19.93
CA ILE A 337 -5.49 18.30 19.87
C ILE A 337 -4.72 19.62 19.86
N ARG A 338 -3.48 19.62 20.34
CA ARG A 338 -2.66 20.82 20.39
C ARG A 338 -2.21 21.19 18.99
N PHE A 339 -2.25 22.48 18.66
CA PHE A 339 -1.78 22.97 17.36
C PHE A 339 -0.28 22.69 17.15
N ARG A 340 0.53 22.86 18.18
CA ARG A 340 1.98 22.60 18.14
C ARG A 340 2.30 21.16 17.74
N ASP A 341 1.62 20.20 18.35
CA ASP A 341 1.84 18.78 18.05
C ASP A 341 1.47 18.47 16.59
N VAL A 342 0.42 19.10 16.05
CA VAL A 342 0.06 18.99 14.62
C VAL A 342 1.15 19.56 13.72
N VAL A 343 1.71 20.72 14.06
CA VAL A 343 2.81 21.33 13.28
C VAL A 343 4.06 20.44 13.29
N GLN A 344 4.39 19.84 14.43
CA GLN A 344 5.52 18.91 14.55
C GLN A 344 5.32 17.66 13.68
N ILE A 345 4.12 17.08 13.71
CA ILE A 345 3.77 15.94 12.85
C ILE A 345 3.83 16.33 11.37
N ILE A 346 3.30 17.49 10.99
CA ILE A 346 3.40 17.96 9.60
C ILE A 346 4.87 18.12 9.21
N LYS A 347 5.72 18.70 10.06
CA LYS A 347 7.15 18.88 9.79
C LYS A 347 7.85 17.55 9.49
N GLU A 348 7.53 16.51 10.26
CA GLU A 348 8.12 15.18 10.13
C GLU A 348 7.66 14.47 8.84
N TYR A 349 6.35 14.49 8.56
CA TYR A 349 5.76 13.65 7.50
C TYR A 349 5.44 14.38 6.18
N ALA A 350 5.56 15.72 6.12
CA ALA A 350 5.13 16.50 4.96
C ALA A 350 5.72 16.00 3.65
N PHE A 351 6.97 15.57 3.64
CA PHE A 351 7.71 15.21 2.42
C PHE A 351 8.19 13.77 2.37
N GLU A 352 7.66 12.89 3.23
CA GLU A 352 8.10 11.49 3.35
C GLU A 352 7.85 10.69 2.06
N VAL A 353 6.63 10.79 1.51
CA VAL A 353 6.20 10.03 0.31
C VAL A 353 6.13 10.88 -0.96
N SER A 354 6.35 12.20 -0.84
CA SER A 354 6.27 13.13 -1.97
C SER A 354 7.03 14.43 -1.67
N GLU A 355 7.93 14.83 -2.57
CA GLU A 355 8.71 16.06 -2.44
C GLU A 355 7.94 17.32 -2.86
N TYR A 356 6.75 17.18 -3.46
CA TYR A 356 5.97 18.31 -3.97
C TYR A 356 5.31 19.13 -2.85
N PRO A 357 5.00 20.41 -3.10
CA PRO A 357 4.55 21.33 -2.07
C PRO A 357 3.32 20.85 -1.30
N LEU A 358 3.27 21.22 -0.02
CA LEU A 358 2.13 20.97 0.87
C LEU A 358 1.39 22.28 1.14
N ILE A 359 0.07 22.29 0.94
CA ILE A 359 -0.80 23.42 1.25
C ILE A 359 -1.51 23.15 2.59
N LEU A 360 -1.40 24.10 3.52
CA LEU A 360 -2.15 24.10 4.77
C LEU A 360 -3.33 25.07 4.63
N SER A 361 -4.54 24.53 4.50
CA SER A 361 -5.79 25.30 4.54
C SER A 361 -6.11 25.64 5.98
N LEU A 362 -5.97 26.91 6.35
CA LEU A 362 -6.17 27.38 7.72
C LEU A 362 -7.59 27.96 7.89
N GLU A 363 -8.42 27.30 8.68
CA GLU A 363 -9.66 27.86 9.19
C GLU A 363 -9.41 28.48 10.57
N ASN A 364 -9.09 29.77 10.56
CA ASN A 364 -8.59 30.48 11.75
C ASN A 364 -9.72 31.18 12.53
N HIS A 365 -9.93 30.74 13.77
CA HIS A 365 -10.87 31.31 14.76
C HIS A 365 -10.17 31.87 15.99
N CYS A 366 -8.84 32.02 15.97
CA CYS A 366 -8.06 32.51 17.10
C CYS A 366 -8.14 34.03 17.27
N ASN A 367 -7.95 34.50 18.50
CA ASN A 367 -7.70 35.90 18.79
C ASN A 367 -6.27 36.33 18.36
N ILE A 368 -5.98 37.63 18.40
CA ILE A 368 -4.70 38.19 17.90
C ILE A 368 -3.48 37.63 18.64
N GLN A 369 -3.59 37.38 19.95
CA GLN A 369 -2.49 36.87 20.77
C GLN A 369 -2.14 35.43 20.35
N GLN A 370 -3.15 34.56 20.22
CA GLN A 370 -2.94 33.19 19.78
C GLN A 370 -2.58 33.09 18.29
N GLN A 371 -3.04 34.01 17.43
CA GLN A 371 -2.54 34.13 16.06
C GLN A 371 -1.04 34.45 16.00
N ALA A 372 -0.54 35.29 16.91
CA ALA A 372 0.90 35.56 17.00
C ALA A 372 1.68 34.31 17.42
N GLN A 373 1.16 33.54 18.38
CA GLN A 373 1.73 32.24 18.76
C GLN A 373 1.72 31.24 17.60
N MET A 374 0.63 31.15 16.82
CA MET A 374 0.58 30.30 15.63
C MET A 374 1.70 30.65 14.63
N ALA A 375 1.89 31.95 14.37
CA ALA A 375 2.92 32.42 13.45
C ALA A 375 4.32 32.08 13.96
N GLU A 376 4.58 32.25 15.26
CA GLU A 376 5.85 31.87 15.89
C GLU A 376 6.13 30.38 15.77
N ILE A 377 5.12 29.54 16.03
CA ILE A 377 5.21 28.07 15.90
C ILE A 377 5.55 27.68 14.45
N PHE A 378 4.82 28.23 13.47
CA PHE A 378 5.11 27.94 12.06
C PHE A 378 6.53 28.36 11.65
N LEU A 379 6.95 29.57 12.02
CA LEU A 379 8.29 30.07 11.69
C LEU A 379 9.38 29.22 12.33
N LYS A 380 9.22 28.86 13.61
CA LYS A 380 10.19 28.06 14.36
C LYS A 380 10.29 26.63 13.84
N ASP A 381 9.14 25.97 13.66
CA ASP A 381 9.13 24.54 13.40
C ASP A 381 9.34 24.22 11.91
N PHE A 382 8.71 24.97 10.99
CA PHE A 382 8.90 24.76 9.55
C PHE A 382 10.17 25.41 9.00
N GLY A 383 10.62 26.53 9.56
CA GLY A 383 11.82 27.24 9.10
C GLY A 383 11.80 27.46 7.58
N ASP A 384 12.84 27.00 6.89
CA ASP A 384 13.01 27.16 5.44
C ASP A 384 11.96 26.43 4.59
N MET A 385 11.26 25.43 5.16
CA MET A 385 10.15 24.77 4.47
C MET A 385 9.00 25.75 4.25
N LEU A 386 8.82 26.73 5.14
CA LEU A 386 7.72 27.69 5.02
C LEU A 386 7.94 28.66 3.85
N VAL A 387 6.91 28.85 3.03
CA VAL A 387 6.90 29.90 2.01
C VAL A 387 6.62 31.25 2.67
N THR A 388 7.65 32.08 2.75
CA THR A 388 7.58 33.45 3.31
C THR A 388 7.80 34.55 2.27
N GLN A 389 8.30 34.19 1.08
CA GLN A 389 8.54 35.08 -0.04
C GLN A 389 7.55 34.81 -1.19
N ASP A 390 7.40 35.77 -2.09
CA ASP A 390 6.59 35.59 -3.29
C ASP A 390 7.35 34.79 -4.35
N PHE A 391 6.74 33.71 -4.82
CA PHE A 391 7.25 32.86 -5.90
C PHE A 391 6.50 33.08 -7.22
N CYS A 392 5.47 33.92 -7.22
CA CYS A 392 4.66 34.18 -8.40
C CYS A 392 5.43 35.01 -9.43
N ARG A 393 5.19 34.73 -10.71
CA ARG A 393 5.70 35.55 -11.82
C ARG A 393 4.53 36.38 -12.37
N GLY A 394 4.36 37.57 -11.83
CA GLY A 394 3.18 38.39 -12.12
C GLY A 394 1.92 37.72 -11.58
N ASN A 395 0.99 37.37 -12.47
CA ASN A 395 -0.27 36.69 -12.11
C ASN A 395 -0.21 35.16 -12.25
N VAL A 396 0.97 34.59 -12.52
CA VAL A 396 1.15 33.15 -12.73
C VAL A 396 1.69 32.50 -11.45
N LEU A 397 1.01 31.45 -10.99
CA LEU A 397 1.45 30.65 -9.85
C LEU A 397 2.75 29.88 -10.19
N PRO A 398 3.65 29.68 -9.21
CA PRO A 398 4.83 28.83 -9.41
C PRO A 398 4.44 27.38 -9.74
N SER A 399 5.38 26.64 -10.32
CA SER A 399 5.21 25.22 -10.60
C SER A 399 5.41 24.35 -9.36
N PRO A 400 4.89 23.10 -9.34
CA PRO A 400 5.22 22.14 -8.30
C PRO A 400 6.74 21.95 -8.09
N ASN A 401 7.53 21.90 -9.17
CA ASN A 401 8.99 21.80 -9.10
C ASN A 401 9.65 23.00 -8.41
N ALA A 402 9.18 24.22 -8.67
CA ALA A 402 9.71 25.43 -8.05
C ALA A 402 9.44 25.51 -6.53
N LEU A 403 8.50 24.72 -6.03
CA LEU A 403 8.07 24.68 -4.63
C LEU A 403 8.32 23.33 -3.95
N LYS A 404 9.24 22.52 -4.49
CA LYS A 404 9.64 21.26 -3.83
C LYS A 404 10.07 21.51 -2.40
N ARG A 405 9.57 20.65 -1.51
CA ARG A 405 9.79 20.69 -0.06
C ARG A 405 9.37 21.99 0.61
N ARG A 406 8.37 22.69 0.04
CA ARG A 406 7.81 23.92 0.59
C ARG A 406 6.38 23.75 1.11
N ILE A 407 6.06 24.49 2.18
CA ILE A 407 4.77 24.52 2.85
C ILE A 407 4.13 25.89 2.63
N ILE A 408 2.93 25.89 2.07
CA ILE A 408 2.16 27.09 1.72
C ILE A 408 1.02 27.23 2.72
N LEU A 409 0.86 28.42 3.30
CA LEU A 409 -0.29 28.73 4.15
C LEU A 409 -1.41 29.36 3.32
N LYS A 410 -2.56 28.69 3.25
CA LYS A 410 -3.80 29.21 2.64
C LYS A 410 -4.69 29.73 3.77
N GLY A 411 -4.91 31.03 3.82
CA GLY A 411 -5.78 31.66 4.83
C GLY A 411 -6.19 33.08 4.45
N LYS A 412 -7.05 33.69 5.27
CA LYS A 412 -7.48 35.08 5.05
C LYS A 412 -6.34 36.04 5.35
N ILE A 413 -6.02 36.93 4.41
CA ILE A 413 -5.01 37.98 4.56
C ILE A 413 -5.71 39.32 4.77
N ARG A 414 -5.35 40.06 5.83
CA ARG A 414 -5.73 41.48 5.97
C ARG A 414 -4.83 42.32 5.06
N ILE A 415 -5.32 42.68 3.88
CA ILE A 415 -4.64 43.64 3.02
C ILE A 415 -4.73 45.02 3.68
N LYS A 416 -3.61 45.52 4.23
CA LYS A 416 -3.51 46.95 4.57
C LYS A 416 -3.68 47.72 3.26
N LYS A 417 -4.83 48.39 3.07
CA LYS A 417 -5.01 49.33 1.96
C LYS A 417 -3.81 50.29 1.98
N LYS A 418 -3.00 50.31 0.91
CA LYS A 418 -2.01 51.38 0.73
C LYS A 418 -2.77 52.69 0.83
N ILE A 419 -2.53 53.47 1.88
CA ILE A 419 -2.96 54.86 1.93
C ILE A 419 -2.31 55.50 0.70
N LYS A 420 -3.13 55.94 -0.27
CA LYS A 420 -2.63 56.75 -1.37
C LYS A 420 -1.98 57.96 -0.71
N ARG A 421 -0.64 58.06 -0.73
CA ARG A 421 0.06 59.30 -0.37
C ARG A 421 -0.59 60.38 -1.23
N ALA A 422 -1.15 61.41 -0.58
CA ALA A 422 -1.61 62.59 -1.28
C ALA A 422 -0.45 63.13 -2.14
N PRO A 423 -0.74 63.65 -3.35
CA PRO A 423 0.29 64.24 -4.19
C PRO A 423 1.08 65.29 -3.40
N PRO A 424 2.39 65.46 -3.70
CA PRO A 424 3.23 66.40 -2.96
C PRO A 424 2.63 67.80 -3.08
N GLY A 425 2.17 68.36 -1.95
CA GLY A 425 1.59 69.70 -1.88
C GLY A 425 0.31 69.84 -1.04
N VAL A 426 -0.35 68.75 -0.64
CA VAL A 426 -1.54 68.84 0.24
C VAL A 426 -1.13 68.63 1.69
N TRP A 427 -1.03 69.72 2.44
CA TRP A 427 -0.85 69.69 3.90
C TRP A 427 -2.07 69.03 4.56
N SER A 428 -1.81 68.05 5.43
CA SER A 428 -2.82 67.45 6.32
C SER A 428 -2.52 67.91 7.75
N PRO A 429 -3.51 68.31 8.56
CA PRO A 429 -3.27 68.78 9.92
C PRO A 429 -2.75 67.64 10.81
N PRO A 430 -1.95 67.94 11.85
CA PRO A 430 -1.58 66.93 12.83
C PRO A 430 -2.81 66.47 13.61
N GLU A 431 -3.04 65.16 13.64
CA GLU A 431 -4.04 64.54 14.51
C GLU A 431 -3.73 64.92 15.97
N LYS A 432 -4.71 65.52 16.65
CA LYS A 432 -4.67 65.79 18.08
C LYS A 432 -4.67 64.46 18.85
N PHE A 433 -3.88 64.44 19.93
CA PHE A 433 -3.64 63.43 20.96
C PHE A 433 -4.70 62.35 21.18
#